data_AF-A0A8T4FJ06-F1
#
_entry.id   AF-A0A8T4FJ06-F1
#
_cell.length_a   1.000
_cell.length_b   1.000
_cell.length_c   1.000
_cell.angle_alpha   90.00
_cell.angle_beta   90.00
_cell.angle_gamma   90.00
#
_symmetry.space_group_name_H-M   'P 1'
#
loop_
_entity.id
_entity.type
_entity.pdbx_description
1 polymer ?
#
loop_
_entity_poly.entity_id
_entity_poly.type
_entity_poly.pdbx_seq_one_letter_code
_entity_poly.pdbx_strand_id
1 'polypeptide(L)'
;MGIKGSYKMYLPALAVLLLLSGICAASAASAAPAATGSGPEYEWIEYISTYCDDNSTVSNVTISSIVQMPDGTYIAGGKDDSGRAVFGLDKSGNIVWVKKISGGDAEGSVRFVEKSPDGSVYLFTDGENLIKLENASADAKEVWTYHVPLGAISSIEVLDDGNVLMGGDFLQSFLTMVGTDGQEVWNRSLGNPAGGGQFRLRSVQTGNDGKYVVTGYVDPIYYENAYRAFAMEINATGGDVWNQQYQTENVSIFFTSVAAMGDGG
;
A
#
# COMPACT_ATOMS: atom_id res chain seq x y z
N MET A 1 -25.58 -58.87 18.84
CA MET A 1 -25.65 -57.40 18.99
C MET A 1 -24.32 -56.85 18.52
N GLY A 2 -24.25 -56.43 17.27
CA GLY A 2 -23.02 -55.91 16.68
C GLY A 2 -22.93 -54.41 16.85
N ILE A 3 -21.71 -53.88 16.88
CA ILE A 3 -21.25 -52.72 16.10
C ILE A 3 -19.73 -52.91 15.96
N LYS A 4 -19.30 -53.13 14.71
CA LYS A 4 -17.91 -52.99 14.28
C LYS A 4 -17.65 -51.49 14.10
N GLY A 5 -16.76 -50.91 14.91
CA GLY A 5 -16.24 -49.56 14.68
C GLY A 5 -14.94 -49.64 13.88
N SER A 6 -15.02 -49.37 12.59
CA SER A 6 -13.87 -49.22 11.69
C SER A 6 -13.29 -47.81 11.84
N TYR A 7 -12.04 -47.69 12.31
CA TYR A 7 -11.28 -46.45 12.24
C TYR A 7 -10.72 -46.27 10.82
N LYS A 8 -11.27 -45.32 10.06
CA LYS A 8 -10.65 -44.81 8.84
C LYS A 8 -9.72 -43.66 9.22
N MET A 9 -8.42 -43.94 9.18
CA MET A 9 -7.35 -42.95 9.26
C MET A 9 -7.23 -42.30 7.86
N TYR A 10 -7.53 -41.01 7.74
CA TYR A 10 -7.25 -40.25 6.52
C TYR A 10 -5.84 -39.68 6.63
N LEU A 11 -4.89 -40.24 5.87
CA LEU A 11 -3.65 -39.55 5.50
C LEU A 11 -4.00 -38.56 4.37
N PRO A 12 -3.65 -37.26 4.46
CA PRO A 12 -3.49 -36.45 3.28
C PRO A 12 -2.12 -36.72 2.65
N ALA A 13 -2.13 -36.74 1.31
CA ALA A 13 -1.09 -37.19 0.42
C ALA A 13 0.24 -36.43 0.60
N LEU A 14 1.33 -37.20 0.57
CA LEU A 14 2.68 -36.72 0.32
C LEU A 14 2.73 -36.11 -1.10
N ALA A 15 2.83 -34.79 -1.21
CA ALA A 15 3.31 -34.16 -2.43
C ALA A 15 4.85 -34.12 -2.37
N VAL A 16 5.47 -34.87 -3.28
CA VAL A 16 6.92 -34.92 -3.50
C VAL A 16 7.34 -33.59 -4.13
N LEU A 17 8.10 -32.78 -3.38
CA LEU A 17 8.72 -31.57 -3.91
C LEU A 17 9.97 -31.95 -4.71
N LEU A 18 9.89 -31.86 -6.04
CA LEU A 18 11.03 -31.96 -6.95
C LEU A 18 11.80 -30.63 -6.92
N LEU A 19 12.95 -30.60 -6.25
CA LEU A 19 13.94 -29.53 -6.36
C LEU A 19 14.61 -29.59 -7.75
N LEU A 20 14.11 -28.80 -8.69
CA LEU A 20 14.82 -28.48 -9.93
C LEU A 20 15.78 -27.32 -9.64
N SER A 21 17.05 -27.63 -9.36
CA SER A 21 18.12 -26.63 -9.30
C SER A 21 18.48 -26.17 -10.71
N GLY A 22 17.85 -25.08 -11.14
CA GLY A 22 18.27 -24.29 -12.29
C GLY A 22 19.55 -23.54 -11.97
N ILE A 23 20.68 -24.08 -12.42
CA ILE A 23 21.99 -23.40 -12.43
C ILE A 23 21.93 -22.31 -13.50
N CYS A 24 21.81 -21.04 -13.10
CA CYS A 24 22.15 -19.93 -13.98
C CYS A 24 23.66 -19.76 -13.98
N ALA A 25 24.30 -20.23 -15.05
CA ALA A 25 25.68 -19.89 -15.37
C ALA A 25 25.73 -18.40 -15.75
N ALA A 26 26.20 -17.56 -14.83
CA ALA A 26 26.60 -16.19 -15.18
C ALA A 26 27.88 -16.28 -16.03
N SER A 27 27.81 -15.90 -17.29
CA SER A 27 28.99 -15.66 -18.12
C SER A 27 29.77 -14.49 -17.53
N ALA A 28 31.01 -14.74 -17.11
CA ALA A 28 31.91 -13.73 -16.57
C ALA A 28 32.18 -12.62 -17.61
N ALA A 29 31.65 -11.43 -17.37
CA ALA A 29 32.17 -10.21 -17.97
C ALA A 29 33.44 -9.81 -17.21
N SER A 30 34.49 -9.44 -17.93
CA SER A 30 35.82 -9.15 -17.43
C SER A 30 35.82 -8.09 -16.33
N ALA A 31 36.49 -8.41 -15.20
CA ALA A 31 36.63 -7.54 -14.05
C ALA A 31 37.28 -6.20 -14.39
N ALA A 32 36.58 -5.10 -14.06
CA ALA A 32 37.20 -3.80 -13.88
C ALA A 32 38.05 -3.81 -12.60
N PRO A 33 39.16 -3.04 -12.52
CA PRO A 33 40.07 -3.09 -11.38
C PRO A 33 39.39 -2.57 -10.11
N ALA A 34 39.73 -3.23 -9.00
CA ALA A 34 39.15 -3.03 -7.67
C ALA A 34 39.20 -1.56 -7.23
N ALA A 35 38.02 -0.98 -7.01
CA ALA A 35 37.87 0.30 -6.33
C ALA A 35 38.30 0.15 -4.87
N THR A 36 39.17 1.05 -4.45
CA THR A 36 39.70 1.13 -3.09
C THR A 36 38.62 1.63 -2.14
N GLY A 37 38.10 0.74 -1.31
CA GLY A 37 37.75 1.01 0.08
C GLY A 37 36.72 2.11 0.36
N SER A 38 35.45 1.80 0.09
CA SER A 38 34.32 2.27 0.90
C SER A 38 33.26 1.16 0.87
N GLY A 39 32.60 0.88 1.99
CA GLY A 39 31.59 -0.19 2.06
C GLY A 39 30.43 0.04 1.09
N PRO A 40 29.47 -0.92 1.01
CA PRO A 40 28.32 -0.79 0.11
C PRO A 40 27.55 0.53 0.33
N GLU A 41 27.59 1.09 1.53
CA GLU A 41 26.92 2.35 1.90
C GLU A 41 27.21 3.55 0.97
N TYR A 42 28.34 3.60 0.25
CA TYR A 42 28.65 4.68 -0.69
C TYR A 42 28.42 4.31 -2.17
N GLU A 43 28.26 3.02 -2.49
CA GLU A 43 28.01 2.55 -3.86
C GLU A 43 26.53 2.62 -4.25
N TRP A 44 25.62 2.66 -3.26
CA TRP A 44 24.16 2.69 -3.48
C TRP A 44 23.53 4.09 -3.32
N ILE A 45 24.32 5.13 -3.06
CA ILE A 45 23.80 6.51 -2.95
C ILE A 45 23.87 7.16 -4.33
N GLU A 46 22.71 7.23 -4.99
CA GLU A 46 22.53 8.05 -6.17
C GLU A 46 21.89 9.38 -5.75
N TYR A 47 22.57 10.49 -6.07
CA TYR A 47 22.00 11.81 -5.88
C TYR A 47 21.02 12.05 -7.03
N ILE A 48 19.72 11.99 -6.74
CA ILE A 48 18.68 12.41 -7.68
C ILE A 48 19.01 13.83 -8.12
N SER A 49 19.13 14.04 -9.44
CA SER A 49 19.46 15.36 -9.99
C SER A 49 18.49 16.40 -9.42
N THR A 50 19.03 17.44 -8.81
CA THR A 50 18.26 18.46 -8.09
C THR A 50 17.28 19.15 -9.03
N TYR A 51 16.00 19.15 -8.66
CA TYR A 51 15.07 20.14 -9.15
C TYR A 51 15.41 21.47 -8.47
N CYS A 52 15.68 22.50 -9.27
CA CYS A 52 15.68 23.87 -8.78
C CYS A 52 14.31 24.44 -9.06
N ASP A 53 13.63 24.93 -8.02
CA ASP A 53 12.55 25.87 -8.25
C ASP A 53 13.13 27.15 -8.89
N ASP A 54 12.23 28.03 -9.36
CA ASP A 54 12.55 29.31 -9.96
C ASP A 54 13.39 30.25 -9.08
N ASN A 55 13.69 29.86 -7.84
CA ASN A 55 14.45 30.61 -6.85
C ASN A 55 15.89 30.09 -6.60
N SER A 56 16.37 29.14 -7.41
CA SER A 56 17.79 28.70 -7.48
C SER A 56 18.38 28.04 -6.22
N THR A 57 17.57 27.71 -5.23
CA THR A 57 17.96 26.87 -4.09
C THR A 57 17.57 25.42 -4.34
N VAL A 58 18.46 24.48 -4.00
CA VAL A 58 18.12 23.06 -4.00
C VAL A 58 16.96 22.87 -3.02
N SER A 59 15.80 22.45 -3.52
CA SER A 59 14.64 22.21 -2.66
C SER A 59 14.82 20.91 -1.89
N ASN A 60 14.55 20.88 -0.58
CA ASN A 60 14.50 19.62 0.14
C ASN A 60 13.29 18.82 -0.35
N VAL A 61 13.50 17.63 -0.90
CA VAL A 61 12.42 16.75 -1.35
C VAL A 61 12.28 15.57 -0.40
N THR A 62 11.05 15.31 0.04
CA THR A 62 10.69 14.09 0.77
C THR A 62 9.69 13.31 -0.05
N ILE A 63 10.02 12.06 -0.41
CA ILE A 63 9.10 11.15 -1.11
C ILE A 63 8.42 10.24 -0.08
N SER A 64 7.10 10.19 -0.10
CA SER A 64 6.28 9.34 0.79
C SER A 64 5.73 8.11 0.08
N SER A 65 5.53 8.19 -1.25
CA SER A 65 4.98 7.10 -2.06
C SER A 65 5.49 7.21 -3.49
N ILE A 66 5.63 6.07 -4.17
CA ILE A 66 6.10 5.97 -5.54
C ILE A 66 5.39 4.82 -6.26
N VAL A 67 5.06 5.03 -7.54
CA VAL A 67 4.48 4.02 -8.41
C VAL A 67 5.22 3.98 -9.75
N GLN A 68 5.47 2.78 -10.27
CA GLN A 68 6.05 2.59 -11.60
C GLN A 68 4.96 2.57 -12.68
N MET A 69 5.16 3.36 -13.72
CA MET A 69 4.30 3.45 -14.90
C MET A 69 4.64 2.36 -15.92
N PRO A 70 3.72 1.98 -16.82
CA PRO A 70 3.95 0.92 -17.82
C PRO A 70 5.13 1.15 -18.76
N ASP A 71 5.50 2.41 -19.00
CA ASP A 71 6.64 2.78 -19.84
C ASP A 71 7.99 2.68 -19.10
N GLY A 72 7.98 2.37 -17.81
CA GLY A 72 9.14 2.24 -16.92
C GLY A 72 9.53 3.53 -16.20
N THR A 73 8.84 4.64 -16.44
CA THR A 73 8.98 5.88 -15.63
C THR A 73 8.29 5.71 -14.27
N TYR A 74 8.48 6.68 -13.37
CA TYR A 74 7.85 6.64 -12.05
C TYR A 74 7.14 7.94 -11.74
N ILE A 75 6.09 7.83 -10.93
CA ILE A 75 5.41 8.96 -10.30
C ILE A 75 5.59 8.83 -8.81
N ALA A 76 6.06 9.89 -8.18
CA ALA A 76 6.28 9.94 -6.75
C ALA A 76 5.48 11.08 -6.12
N GLY A 77 4.95 10.84 -4.93
CA GLY A 77 4.24 11.85 -4.14
C GLY A 77 5.00 12.14 -2.86
N GLY A 78 4.98 13.39 -2.46
CA GLY A 78 5.50 13.81 -1.17
C GLY A 78 5.39 15.31 -0.97
N LYS A 79 6.50 15.92 -0.54
CA LYS A 79 6.61 17.37 -0.38
C LYS A 79 7.97 17.91 -0.75
N ASP A 80 7.99 19.19 -1.04
CA ASP A 80 9.19 20.02 -1.05
C ASP A 80 9.04 21.24 -0.13
N ASP A 81 9.96 22.20 -0.19
CA ASP A 81 9.95 23.40 0.65
C ASP A 81 8.69 24.28 0.45
N SER A 82 7.91 24.07 -0.61
CA SER A 82 6.63 24.75 -0.83
C SER A 82 5.41 23.92 -0.41
N GLY A 83 5.60 22.73 0.15
CA GLY A 83 4.55 21.81 0.56
C GLY A 83 4.30 20.67 -0.44
N ARG A 84 3.03 20.28 -0.60
CA ARG A 84 2.61 19.08 -1.35
C ARG A 84 3.06 19.10 -2.80
N ALA A 85 3.73 18.04 -3.23
CA ALA A 85 4.22 17.91 -4.58
C ALA A 85 4.11 16.47 -5.12
N VAL A 86 3.93 16.39 -6.44
CA VAL A 86 4.06 15.18 -7.23
C VAL A 86 5.25 15.36 -8.18
N PHE A 87 6.07 14.33 -8.28
CA PHE A 87 7.31 14.31 -9.05
C PHE A 87 7.19 13.25 -10.15
N GLY A 88 7.46 13.64 -11.38
CA GLY A 88 7.71 12.70 -12.46
C GLY A 88 9.18 12.33 -12.48
N LEU A 89 9.49 11.04 -12.48
CA LEU A 89 10.84 10.53 -12.54
C LEU A 89 11.07 9.75 -13.83
N ASP A 90 12.24 9.91 -14.44
CA ASP A 90 12.67 9.05 -15.53
C ASP A 90 13.00 7.62 -15.04
N LYS A 91 13.42 6.76 -15.96
CA LYS A 91 13.78 5.36 -15.67
C LYS A 91 14.99 5.21 -14.74
N SER A 92 15.78 6.26 -14.61
CA SER A 92 16.96 6.36 -13.74
C SER A 92 16.62 7.03 -12.40
N GLY A 93 15.36 7.43 -12.17
CA GLY A 93 14.93 8.08 -10.94
C GLY A 93 15.18 9.59 -10.89
N ASN A 94 15.61 10.22 -11.99
CA ASN A 94 15.80 11.67 -12.02
C ASN A 94 14.47 12.40 -12.12
N ILE A 95 14.30 13.49 -11.37
CA ILE A 95 13.12 14.34 -11.45
C ILE A 95 13.12 15.07 -12.80
N VAL A 96 12.12 14.78 -13.64
CA VAL A 96 11.92 15.42 -14.95
C VAL A 96 10.85 16.50 -14.92
N TRP A 97 9.94 16.46 -13.95
CA TRP A 97 8.97 17.53 -13.69
C TRP A 97 8.43 17.48 -12.27
N VAL A 98 7.88 18.61 -11.83
CA VAL A 98 7.21 18.76 -10.53
C VAL A 98 5.85 19.40 -10.74
N LYS A 99 4.85 18.88 -10.06
CA LYS A 99 3.50 19.44 -9.98
C LYS A 99 3.18 19.77 -8.53
N LYS A 100 2.90 21.04 -8.25
CA LYS A 100 2.38 21.47 -6.94
C LYS A 100 0.91 21.07 -6.80
N ILE A 101 0.55 20.54 -5.64
CA ILE A 101 -0.81 20.16 -5.31
C ILE A 101 -1.39 21.21 -4.37
N SER A 102 -2.51 21.81 -4.78
CA SER A 102 -3.19 22.85 -4.01
C SER A 102 -3.91 22.28 -2.77
N GLY A 103 -4.09 23.15 -1.77
CA GLY A 103 -4.74 22.81 -0.51
C GLY A 103 -3.73 22.25 0.50
N GLY A 104 -3.83 22.68 1.76
CA GLY A 104 -2.91 22.32 2.84
C GLY A 104 -2.08 23.50 3.33
N ASP A 105 -1.64 23.44 4.59
CA ASP A 105 -0.59 24.29 5.14
C ASP A 105 0.75 23.97 4.48
N ALA A 106 1.75 24.84 4.66
CA ALA A 106 3.08 24.70 4.05
C ALA A 106 3.79 23.38 4.40
N GLU A 107 3.30 22.65 5.42
CA GLU A 107 3.87 21.39 5.88
C GLU A 107 3.25 20.14 5.24
N GLY A 108 2.22 20.31 4.42
CA GLY A 108 1.48 19.22 3.81
C GLY A 108 2.32 18.32 2.89
N SER A 109 1.94 17.05 2.78
CA SER A 109 2.55 16.04 1.91
C SER A 109 1.52 15.18 1.16
N VAL A 110 1.87 14.76 -0.07
CA VAL A 110 1.18 13.66 -0.75
C VAL A 110 1.66 12.35 -0.17
N ARG A 111 0.77 11.62 0.51
CA ARG A 111 1.07 10.40 1.29
C ARG A 111 1.00 9.13 0.45
N PHE A 112 0.11 9.08 -0.53
CA PHE A 112 -0.05 7.95 -1.43
C PHE A 112 -0.16 8.42 -2.87
N VAL A 113 0.43 7.66 -3.79
CA VAL A 113 0.28 7.81 -5.24
C VAL A 113 0.03 6.44 -5.84
N GLU A 114 -1.02 6.34 -6.63
CA GLU A 114 -1.36 5.11 -7.36
C GLU A 114 -1.79 5.42 -8.78
N LYS A 115 -1.45 4.50 -9.69
CA LYS A 115 -1.88 4.58 -11.08
C LYS A 115 -3.23 3.91 -11.24
N SER A 116 -4.01 4.44 -12.16
CA SER A 116 -5.29 3.85 -12.58
C SER A 116 -5.14 3.13 -13.92
N PRO A 117 -5.97 2.11 -14.21
CA PRO A 117 -6.01 1.45 -15.52
C PRO A 117 -6.31 2.39 -16.70
N ASP A 118 -7.02 3.49 -16.47
CA ASP A 118 -7.34 4.51 -17.47
C ASP A 118 -6.19 5.49 -17.75
N GLY A 119 -5.04 5.33 -17.08
CA GLY A 119 -3.87 6.21 -17.19
C GLY A 119 -3.90 7.42 -16.28
N SER A 120 -4.98 7.60 -15.49
CA SER A 120 -5.06 8.63 -14.47
C SER A 120 -4.13 8.32 -13.29
N VAL A 121 -3.93 9.30 -12.41
CA VAL A 121 -3.18 9.14 -11.16
C VAL A 121 -4.05 9.55 -9.99
N TYR A 122 -4.13 8.70 -8.98
CA TYR A 122 -4.77 8.98 -7.70
C TYR A 122 -3.73 9.43 -6.68
N LEU A 123 -4.04 10.49 -5.95
CA LEU A 123 -3.22 11.02 -4.87
C LEU A 123 -4.04 11.01 -3.59
N PHE A 124 -3.43 10.66 -2.47
CA PHE A 124 -3.99 10.98 -1.17
C PHE A 124 -3.06 11.88 -0.39
N THR A 125 -3.60 12.99 0.08
CA THR A 125 -2.83 14.02 0.80
C THR A 125 -3.10 13.95 2.29
N ASP A 126 -2.18 14.46 3.11
CA ASP A 126 -2.39 14.57 4.55
C ASP A 126 -3.49 15.55 4.98
N GLY A 127 -4.08 16.30 4.03
CA GLY A 127 -5.27 17.12 4.22
C GLY A 127 -6.58 16.38 3.95
N GLU A 128 -6.58 15.06 4.14
CA GLU A 128 -7.75 14.19 4.04
C GLU A 128 -8.39 14.11 2.64
N ASN A 129 -7.68 14.53 1.59
CA ASN A 129 -8.21 14.53 0.22
C ASN A 129 -7.65 13.40 -0.62
N LEU A 130 -8.54 12.60 -1.21
CA LEU A 130 -8.28 11.75 -2.37
C LEU A 130 -8.53 12.59 -3.64
N ILE A 131 -7.53 12.70 -4.49
CA ILE A 131 -7.53 13.55 -5.69
C ILE A 131 -7.29 12.67 -6.91
N LYS A 132 -8.13 12.79 -7.94
CA LYS A 132 -7.89 12.18 -9.25
C LYS A 132 -7.28 13.21 -10.20
N LEU A 133 -6.07 12.95 -10.69
CA LEU A 133 -5.45 13.67 -11.79
C LEU A 133 -5.72 12.96 -13.12
N GLU A 134 -6.00 13.71 -14.18
CA GLU A 134 -6.38 13.15 -15.48
C GLU A 134 -5.29 12.26 -16.11
N ASN A 135 -4.02 12.51 -15.77
CA ASN A 135 -2.87 11.75 -16.23
C ASN A 135 -1.65 12.02 -15.33
N ALA A 136 -0.51 11.43 -15.71
CA ALA A 136 0.77 11.55 -15.03
C ALA A 136 1.68 12.64 -15.65
N SER A 137 1.32 13.92 -15.48
CA SER A 137 2.12 15.04 -16.01
C SER A 137 2.14 16.27 -15.10
N ALA A 138 3.06 17.20 -15.39
CA ALA A 138 3.16 18.49 -14.69
C ALA A 138 1.88 19.35 -14.84
N ASP A 139 1.29 19.32 -16.04
CA ASP A 139 0.12 20.09 -16.42
C ASP A 139 -1.22 19.38 -16.15
N ALA A 140 -1.17 18.14 -15.64
CA ALA A 140 -2.35 17.32 -15.34
C ALA A 140 -3.42 18.11 -14.59
N LYS A 141 -4.65 18.11 -15.08
CA LYS A 141 -5.77 18.71 -14.38
C LYS A 141 -6.31 17.77 -13.30
N GLU A 142 -6.75 18.38 -12.22
CA GLU A 142 -7.62 17.71 -11.25
C GLU A 142 -8.98 17.45 -11.89
N VAL A 143 -9.41 16.19 -11.86
CA VAL A 143 -10.71 15.75 -12.36
C VAL A 143 -11.76 15.93 -11.26
N TRP A 144 -11.45 15.45 -10.05
CA TRP A 144 -12.26 15.60 -8.86
C TRP A 144 -11.42 15.41 -7.60
N THR A 145 -11.98 15.88 -6.48
CA THR A 145 -11.48 15.64 -5.12
C THR A 145 -12.60 15.05 -4.27
N TYR A 146 -12.29 13.97 -3.55
CA TYR A 146 -13.11 13.42 -2.48
C TYR A 146 -12.44 13.75 -1.14
N HIS A 147 -13.18 14.44 -0.26
CA HIS A 147 -12.72 14.75 1.09
C HIS A 147 -13.16 13.65 2.05
N VAL A 148 -12.21 12.94 2.63
CA VAL A 148 -12.45 11.94 3.67
C VAL A 148 -12.97 12.67 4.90
N PRO A 149 -14.20 12.40 5.38
CA PRO A 149 -14.81 13.23 6.41
C PRO A 149 -14.05 13.25 7.74
N LEU A 150 -13.48 12.11 8.15
CA LEU A 150 -12.71 11.95 9.38
C LEU A 150 -11.75 10.76 9.28
N GLY A 151 -10.56 10.91 9.87
CA GLY A 151 -9.68 9.78 10.20
C GLY A 151 -8.41 9.72 9.36
N ALA A 152 -7.44 8.96 9.87
CA ALA A 152 -6.16 8.80 9.19
C ALA A 152 -6.23 7.60 8.24
N ILE A 153 -5.97 7.83 6.95
CA ILE A 153 -5.85 6.75 5.97
C ILE A 153 -4.48 6.07 6.13
N SER A 154 -4.51 4.75 6.27
CA SER A 154 -3.32 3.92 6.43
C SER A 154 -2.99 3.11 5.17
N SER A 155 -3.96 2.90 4.29
CA SER A 155 -3.78 2.16 3.04
C SER A 155 -4.79 2.60 1.99
N ILE A 156 -4.36 2.59 0.74
CA ILE A 156 -5.18 2.81 -0.44
C ILE A 156 -4.89 1.66 -1.41
N GLU A 157 -5.87 1.35 -2.26
CA GLU A 157 -5.74 0.47 -3.40
C GLU A 157 -6.65 1.00 -4.52
N VAL A 158 -6.09 1.29 -5.69
CA VAL A 158 -6.82 1.56 -6.92
C VAL A 158 -7.13 0.23 -7.60
N LEU A 159 -8.42 -0.03 -7.82
CA LEU A 159 -8.94 -1.28 -8.36
C LEU A 159 -8.90 -1.30 -9.91
N ASP A 160 -9.02 -2.49 -10.49
CA ASP A 160 -9.04 -2.69 -11.96
C ASP A 160 -10.20 -1.98 -12.67
N ASP A 161 -11.29 -1.69 -11.96
CA ASP A 161 -12.42 -0.91 -12.47
C ASP A 161 -12.23 0.61 -12.28
N GLY A 162 -11.10 1.03 -11.70
CA GLY A 162 -10.74 2.41 -11.43
C GLY A 162 -11.33 2.99 -10.14
N ASN A 163 -12.12 2.22 -9.39
CA ASN A 163 -12.56 2.61 -8.05
C ASN A 163 -11.38 2.59 -7.07
N VAL A 164 -11.53 3.30 -5.95
CA VAL A 164 -10.48 3.40 -4.93
C VAL A 164 -11.01 2.84 -3.61
N LEU A 165 -10.34 1.83 -3.07
CA LEU A 165 -10.61 1.30 -1.75
C LEU A 165 -9.60 1.88 -0.76
N MET A 166 -10.11 2.59 0.25
CA MET A 166 -9.29 3.19 1.29
C MET A 166 -9.57 2.52 2.63
N GLY A 167 -8.51 2.25 3.38
CA GLY A 167 -8.57 1.81 4.76
C GLY A 167 -7.98 2.87 5.68
N GLY A 168 -8.68 3.17 6.77
CA GLY A 168 -8.26 4.17 7.73
C GLY A 168 -8.72 3.89 9.14
N ASP A 169 -8.27 4.74 10.05
CA ASP A 169 -8.56 4.67 11.49
C ASP A 169 -9.05 6.02 12.01
N PHE A 170 -10.13 5.99 12.80
CA PHE A 170 -10.53 7.09 13.68
C PHE A 170 -10.81 6.56 15.10
N LEU A 171 -12.07 6.56 15.54
CA LEU A 171 -12.51 5.84 16.75
C LEU A 171 -12.63 4.33 16.51
N GLN A 172 -12.95 3.95 15.27
CA GLN A 172 -12.94 2.60 14.75
C GLN A 172 -12.19 2.64 13.43
N SER A 173 -11.54 1.53 13.07
CA SER A 173 -11.08 1.37 11.69
C SER A 173 -12.26 1.42 10.75
N PHE A 174 -12.05 1.87 9.52
CA PHE A 174 -13.07 1.92 8.50
C PHE A 174 -12.49 1.58 7.14
N LEU A 175 -13.40 1.24 6.24
CA LEU A 175 -13.14 1.10 4.83
C LEU A 175 -14.12 1.99 4.07
N THR A 176 -13.61 2.66 3.06
CA THR A 176 -14.41 3.50 2.16
C THR A 176 -14.06 3.17 0.73
N MET A 177 -15.09 2.94 -0.09
CA MET A 177 -14.95 2.80 -1.53
C MET A 177 -15.42 4.07 -2.21
N VAL A 178 -14.56 4.66 -3.04
CA VAL A 178 -14.85 5.83 -3.85
C VAL A 178 -14.88 5.43 -5.31
N GLY A 179 -15.91 5.87 -6.01
CA GLY A 179 -16.16 5.56 -7.40
C GLY A 179 -15.25 6.35 -8.34
N THR A 180 -15.18 5.92 -9.60
CA THR A 180 -14.45 6.65 -10.65
C THR A 180 -14.94 8.09 -10.88
N ASP A 181 -16.16 8.40 -10.42
CA ASP A 181 -16.80 9.71 -10.48
C ASP A 181 -16.52 10.59 -9.25
N GLY A 182 -15.73 10.09 -8.29
CA GLY A 182 -15.39 10.78 -7.05
C GLY A 182 -16.48 10.72 -5.97
N GLN A 183 -17.52 9.90 -6.17
CA GLN A 183 -18.58 9.72 -5.19
C GLN A 183 -18.32 8.50 -4.31
N GLU A 184 -18.77 8.56 -3.06
CA GLU A 184 -18.74 7.39 -2.19
C GLU A 184 -19.68 6.30 -2.73
N VAL A 185 -19.13 5.11 -2.97
CA VAL A 185 -19.90 3.92 -3.35
C VAL A 185 -20.46 3.26 -2.09
N TRP A 186 -19.60 3.08 -1.09
CA TRP A 186 -19.99 2.61 0.24
C TRP A 186 -18.91 2.98 1.27
N ASN A 187 -19.31 3.04 2.54
CA ASN A 187 -18.42 3.10 3.69
C ASN A 187 -18.85 2.06 4.74
N ARG A 188 -17.89 1.56 5.52
CA ARG A 188 -18.19 0.72 6.68
C ARG A 188 -17.15 0.90 7.77
N SER A 189 -17.59 0.87 9.01
CA SER A 189 -16.70 0.71 10.16
C SER A 189 -16.35 -0.76 10.36
N LEU A 190 -15.11 -1.03 10.77
CA LEU A 190 -14.64 -2.31 11.25
C LEU A 190 -14.68 -2.29 12.77
N GLY A 191 -15.40 -3.24 13.34
CA GLY A 191 -15.44 -3.42 14.78
C GLY A 191 -16.46 -4.47 15.18
N ASN A 192 -16.06 -5.35 16.07
CA ASN A 192 -16.98 -6.15 16.86
C ASN A 192 -16.70 -5.87 18.35
N PRO A 193 -17.62 -5.22 19.08
CA PRO A 193 -17.45 -4.93 20.50
C PRO A 193 -17.37 -6.19 21.38
N ALA A 194 -17.72 -7.38 20.88
CA ALA A 194 -17.72 -8.61 21.67
C ALA A 194 -16.33 -9.11 22.09
N GLY A 195 -15.26 -8.69 21.40
CA GLY A 195 -13.89 -9.17 21.64
C GLY A 195 -12.99 -8.25 22.47
N GLY A 196 -13.49 -7.08 22.88
CA GLY A 196 -12.77 -6.07 23.66
C GLY A 196 -11.51 -5.53 22.97
N GLY A 197 -11.61 -4.42 22.24
CA GLY A 197 -10.46 -3.73 21.64
C GLY A 197 -10.82 -2.88 20.43
N GLN A 198 -9.91 -1.98 20.05
CA GLN A 198 -10.04 -1.13 18.86
C GLN A 198 -9.24 -1.72 17.72
N PHE A 199 -9.88 -1.95 16.58
CA PHE A 199 -9.16 -2.33 15.36
C PHE A 199 -8.26 -1.18 14.93
N ARG A 200 -7.10 -1.53 14.38
CA ARG A 200 -6.13 -0.64 13.74
C ARG A 200 -5.79 -1.24 12.38
N LEU A 201 -6.37 -0.68 11.33
CA LEU A 201 -6.17 -1.15 9.96
C LEU A 201 -4.81 -0.68 9.47
N ARG A 202 -4.03 -1.59 8.87
CA ARG A 202 -2.72 -1.26 8.33
C ARG A 202 -2.61 -1.42 6.83
N SER A 203 -3.33 -2.36 6.24
CA SER A 203 -3.25 -2.61 4.81
C SER A 203 -4.54 -3.20 4.28
N VAL A 204 -4.92 -2.74 3.09
CA VAL A 204 -5.97 -3.32 2.26
C VAL A 204 -5.39 -3.60 0.88
N GLN A 205 -5.76 -4.71 0.27
CA GLN A 205 -5.40 -5.06 -1.10
C GLN A 205 -6.49 -5.87 -1.79
N THR A 206 -6.47 -5.84 -3.12
CA THR A 206 -7.25 -6.75 -3.96
C THR A 206 -6.88 -8.21 -3.66
N GLY A 207 -7.88 -9.02 -3.38
CA GLY A 207 -7.78 -10.47 -3.21
C GLY A 207 -8.32 -11.21 -4.42
N ASN A 208 -8.59 -12.51 -4.25
CA ASN A 208 -9.12 -13.35 -5.33
C ASN A 208 -10.63 -13.13 -5.54
N ASP A 209 -11.11 -13.38 -6.76
CA ASP A 209 -12.53 -13.39 -7.12
C ASP A 209 -13.29 -12.08 -6.82
N GLY A 210 -12.62 -10.93 -6.98
CA GLY A 210 -13.21 -9.61 -6.74
C GLY A 210 -13.47 -9.30 -5.27
N LYS A 211 -12.72 -9.94 -4.37
CA LYS A 211 -12.74 -9.69 -2.93
C LYS A 211 -11.53 -8.87 -2.51
N TYR A 212 -11.51 -8.45 -1.25
CA TYR A 212 -10.41 -7.67 -0.69
C TYR A 212 -9.91 -8.31 0.60
N VAL A 213 -8.60 -8.25 0.81
CA VAL A 213 -7.96 -8.70 2.06
C VAL A 213 -7.55 -7.48 2.87
N VAL A 214 -7.89 -7.48 4.15
CA VAL A 214 -7.58 -6.40 5.08
C VAL A 214 -6.83 -6.97 6.27
N THR A 215 -5.76 -6.29 6.66
CA THR A 215 -4.92 -6.69 7.79
C THR A 215 -4.61 -5.53 8.73
N GLY A 216 -4.28 -5.89 9.97
CA GLY A 216 -3.95 -4.94 11.01
C GLY A 216 -3.81 -5.62 12.35
N TYR A 217 -4.12 -4.88 13.41
CA TYR A 217 -4.13 -5.41 14.76
C TYR A 217 -5.26 -4.82 15.60
N VAL A 218 -5.55 -5.47 16.72
CA VAL A 218 -6.55 -5.06 17.70
C VAL A 218 -5.81 -4.55 18.93
N ASP A 219 -5.98 -3.25 19.17
CA ASP A 219 -5.53 -2.50 20.33
C ASP A 219 -6.41 -2.87 21.53
N PRO A 220 -5.87 -3.47 22.61
CA PRO A 220 -6.67 -3.93 23.72
C PRO A 220 -7.21 -2.76 24.57
N ILE A 221 -8.39 -2.95 25.17
CA ILE A 221 -8.97 -1.96 26.10
C ILE A 221 -8.13 -1.82 27.38
N TYR A 222 -7.50 -2.91 27.80
CA TYR A 222 -6.68 -2.97 29.01
C TYR A 222 -5.21 -3.16 28.62
N TYR A 223 -4.35 -2.26 29.11
CA TYR A 223 -2.91 -2.20 28.78
C TYR A 223 -2.12 -3.46 29.11
N GLU A 224 -2.63 -4.30 30.00
CA GLU A 224 -2.02 -5.57 30.40
C GLU A 224 -2.21 -6.69 29.37
N ASN A 225 -3.07 -6.49 28.37
CA ASN A 225 -3.28 -7.45 27.29
C ASN A 225 -2.31 -7.20 26.13
N ALA A 226 -1.88 -8.28 25.48
CA ALA A 226 -1.10 -8.20 24.26
C ALA A 226 -1.98 -7.77 23.06
N TYR A 227 -1.37 -7.06 22.10
CA TYR A 227 -2.01 -6.76 20.82
C TYR A 227 -2.24 -8.05 20.03
N ARG A 228 -3.36 -8.12 19.32
CA ARG A 228 -3.73 -9.29 18.51
C ARG A 228 -3.72 -8.88 17.05
N ALA A 229 -3.03 -9.61 16.19
CA ALA A 229 -3.16 -9.33 14.76
C ALA A 229 -4.53 -9.79 14.25
N PHE A 230 -5.05 -9.15 13.21
CA PHE A 230 -6.21 -9.65 12.50
C PHE A 230 -5.95 -9.70 11.00
N ALA A 231 -6.60 -10.67 10.36
CA ALA A 231 -6.80 -10.70 8.92
C ALA A 231 -8.30 -10.90 8.67
N MET A 232 -8.80 -10.29 7.60
CA MET A 232 -10.18 -10.49 7.15
C MET A 232 -10.24 -10.43 5.63
N GLU A 233 -11.22 -11.13 5.08
CA GLU A 233 -11.62 -11.01 3.68
C GLU A 233 -13.03 -10.45 3.63
N ILE A 234 -13.21 -9.49 2.73
CA ILE A 234 -14.47 -8.83 2.49
C ILE A 234 -14.84 -8.98 1.01
N ASN A 235 -16.13 -9.01 0.71
CA ASN A 235 -16.62 -9.09 -0.65
C ASN A 235 -16.65 -7.69 -1.32
N ALA A 236 -16.96 -7.67 -2.62
CA ALA A 236 -17.02 -6.44 -3.43
C ALA A 236 -17.94 -5.34 -2.87
N THR A 237 -18.98 -5.69 -2.10
CA THR A 237 -19.92 -4.74 -1.50
C THR A 237 -19.55 -4.37 -0.06
N GLY A 238 -18.33 -4.72 0.37
CA GLY A 238 -17.86 -4.48 1.72
C GLY A 238 -18.51 -5.39 2.77
N GLY A 239 -19.10 -6.53 2.44
CA GLY A 239 -19.60 -7.52 3.41
C GLY A 239 -18.50 -8.47 3.88
N ASP A 240 -18.60 -8.97 5.11
CA ASP A 240 -17.63 -9.95 5.65
C ASP A 240 -17.75 -11.30 4.96
N VAL A 241 -16.61 -11.88 4.54
CA VAL A 241 -16.51 -13.27 4.08
C VAL A 241 -15.93 -14.14 5.19
N TRP A 242 -14.80 -13.72 5.74
CA TRP A 242 -14.21 -14.34 6.94
C TRP A 242 -13.39 -13.30 7.72
N ASN A 243 -13.22 -13.54 9.03
CA ASN A 243 -12.28 -12.79 9.86
C ASN A 243 -11.59 -13.74 10.83
N GLN A 244 -10.31 -13.49 11.09
CA GLN A 244 -9.50 -14.28 12.02
C GLN A 244 -8.62 -13.34 12.83
N GLN A 245 -8.56 -13.58 14.14
CA GLN A 245 -7.61 -12.93 15.04
C GLN A 245 -6.51 -13.93 15.43
N TYR A 246 -5.30 -13.41 15.59
CA TYR A 246 -4.09 -14.14 15.94
C TYR A 246 -3.53 -13.55 17.23
N GLN A 247 -3.40 -14.39 18.25
CA GLN A 247 -2.94 -13.99 19.56
C GLN A 247 -2.02 -15.04 20.16
N THR A 248 -1.11 -14.58 21.00
CA THR A 248 -0.22 -15.42 21.83
C THR A 248 -0.28 -14.94 23.26
N GLU A 249 0.04 -15.81 24.21
CA GLU A 249 0.15 -15.42 25.61
C GLU A 249 1.28 -14.40 25.79
N ASN A 250 0.96 -13.22 26.32
CA ASN A 250 1.91 -12.16 26.70
C ASN A 250 2.82 -11.62 25.58
N VAL A 251 2.53 -11.91 24.31
CA VAL A 251 3.28 -11.41 23.15
C VAL A 251 2.33 -10.77 22.16
N SER A 252 2.64 -9.52 21.82
CA SER A 252 1.90 -8.70 20.86
C SER A 252 2.23 -9.11 19.44
N ILE A 253 1.21 -9.28 18.61
CA ILE A 253 1.35 -9.60 17.18
C ILE A 253 0.76 -8.45 16.36
N PHE A 254 1.49 -8.04 15.32
CA PHE A 254 1.08 -6.98 14.41
C PHE A 254 1.18 -7.47 12.97
N PHE A 255 0.10 -7.33 12.21
CA PHE A 255 0.18 -7.32 10.75
C PHE A 255 0.22 -5.88 10.28
N THR A 256 1.23 -5.54 9.46
CA THR A 256 1.49 -4.17 9.01
C THR A 256 1.28 -3.99 7.51
N SER A 257 1.30 -5.08 6.74
CA SER A 257 1.07 -5.10 5.31
C SER A 257 0.51 -6.46 4.92
N VAL A 258 -0.31 -6.47 3.88
CA VAL A 258 -0.68 -7.69 3.17
C VAL A 258 -0.28 -7.53 1.72
N ALA A 259 0.14 -8.63 1.09
CA ALA A 259 0.32 -8.72 -0.34
C ALA A 259 -0.49 -9.91 -0.83
N ALA A 260 -1.43 -9.72 -1.76
CA ALA A 260 -2.06 -10.85 -2.42
C ALA A 260 -1.03 -11.52 -3.34
N MET A 261 -0.76 -12.80 -3.11
CA MET A 261 0.00 -13.59 -4.08
C MET A 261 -0.97 -14.08 -5.14
N GLY A 262 -0.64 -13.82 -6.41
CA GLY A 262 -1.29 -14.51 -7.51
C GLY A 262 -1.26 -16.02 -7.26
N ASP A 263 -2.25 -16.73 -7.79
CA ASP A 263 -2.47 -18.16 -7.60
C ASP A 263 -1.31 -19.06 -8.01
N GLY A 264 -0.21 -18.51 -8.55
CA GLY A 264 1.04 -19.22 -8.75
C GLY A 264 0.83 -20.43 -9.66
N GLY A 265 0.61 -20.17 -10.95
CA GLY A 265 0.51 -21.23 -11.96
C GLY A 265 1.69 -22.19 -11.97
#